data_AF-A0A1I5GK83-F1
#
_entry.id   AF-A0A1I5GK83-F1
#
_cell.length_a   1.000
_cell.length_b   1.000
_cell.length_c   1.000
_cell.angle_alpha   90.00
_cell.angle_beta   90.00
_cell.angle_gamma   90.00
#
_symmetry.space_group_name_H-M   'P 1'
#
loop_
_entity.id
_entity.type
_entity.pdbx_description
1 polymer ?
#
loop_
_entity_poly.entity_id
_entity_poly.type
_entity_poly.pdbx_seq_one_letter_code
_entity_poly.pdbx_strand_id
1 'polypeptide(L)' 'MLSEKKIPNRLINEKSPYLLQHAHNPVNWYPWGEEAFEKARLEDKPVFLSIGYS' A
#
# COMPACT_ATOMS: atom_id res chain seq x y z
N MET A 1 -0.48 -26.23 -9.33
CA MET A 1 -0.09 -25.14 -8.42
C MET A 1 -1.26 -24.19 -8.31
N LEU A 2 -1.95 -24.14 -7.18
CA LEU A 2 -3.03 -23.16 -7.00
C LEU A 2 -2.36 -21.78 -6.97
N SER A 3 -2.69 -20.90 -7.91
CA SER A 3 -2.27 -19.51 -7.83
C SER A 3 -2.92 -18.93 -6.57
N GLU A 4 -2.14 -18.62 -5.54
CA GLU A 4 -2.63 -17.82 -4.42
C GLU A 4 -3.26 -16.56 -5.01
N LYS A 5 -4.56 -16.40 -4.80
CA LYS A 5 -5.31 -15.24 -5.27
C LYS A 5 -4.77 -14.04 -4.49
N LYS A 6 -3.82 -13.30 -5.08
CA LYS A 6 -3.16 -12.19 -4.40
C LYS A 6 -4.18 -11.09 -4.09
N ILE A 7 -4.57 -10.98 -2.83
CA ILE A 7 -5.48 -9.93 -2.35
C ILE A 7 -4.77 -8.58 -2.57
N PRO A 8 -5.35 -7.65 -3.35
CA PRO A 8 -4.74 -6.36 -3.54
C PRO A 8 -4.84 -5.51 -2.26
N ASN A 9 -3.83 -4.68 -2.01
CA ASN A 9 -3.87 -3.58 -1.07
C ASN A 9 -4.46 -2.31 -1.75
N ARG A 10 -4.43 -1.18 -1.04
CA ARG A 10 -5.09 0.07 -1.48
C ARG A 10 -4.49 0.66 -2.76
N LEU A 11 -3.24 0.34 -3.08
CA LEU A 11 -2.56 0.87 -4.27
C LEU A 11 -3.22 0.41 -5.57
N ILE A 12 -4.12 -0.57 -5.55
CA ILE A 12 -4.89 -0.98 -6.74
C ILE A 12 -5.76 0.15 -7.34
N ASN A 13 -6.06 1.19 -6.55
CA ASN A 13 -6.85 2.34 -6.98
C ASN A 13 -6.00 3.51 -7.49
N GLU A 14 -4.67 3.39 -7.44
CA GLU A 14 -3.77 4.45 -7.90
C GLU A 14 -3.64 4.46 -9.42
N LYS A 15 -3.32 5.62 -9.99
CA LYS A 15 -3.07 5.77 -11.44
C LYS A 15 -1.64 5.46 -11.83
N SER A 16 -0.71 5.57 -10.89
CA SER A 16 0.72 5.40 -11.14
C SER A 16 1.05 3.93 -11.46
N PRO A 17 1.66 3.63 -12.63
CA PRO A 17 2.10 2.27 -12.94
C PRO A 17 3.07 1.70 -11.89
N TYR A 18 3.94 2.56 -11.34
CA TYR A 18 4.87 2.19 -10.26
C TYR A 18 4.12 1.72 -9.01
N LEU A 19 3.09 2.44 -8.57
CA LEU A 19 2.30 2.05 -7.39
C LEU A 19 1.46 0.79 -7.66
N LEU A 20 0.89 0.67 -8.86
CA LEU A 20 0.09 -0.50 -9.27
C LEU A 20 0.91 -1.80 -9.27
N GLN A 21 2.21 -1.75 -9.61
CA GLN A 21 3.11 -2.90 -9.51
C GLN A 21 3.22 -3.45 -8.07
N HIS A 22 3.00 -2.60 -7.06
CA HIS A 22 3.03 -2.96 -5.64
C HIS A 22 1.65 -3.29 -5.05
N ALA A 23 0.57 -3.22 -5.84
CA ALA A 23 -0.80 -3.43 -5.36
C ALA A 23 -1.04 -4.84 -4.82
N HIS A 24 -0.31 -5.85 -5.28
CA HIS A 24 -0.45 -7.25 -4.86
C HIS A 24 0.68 -7.71 -3.92
N ASN A 25 1.48 -6.78 -3.40
CA ASN A 25 2.50 -7.10 -2.41
C ASN A 25 1.83 -7.48 -1.07
N PRO A 26 2.45 -8.38 -0.29
CA PRO A 26 1.89 -8.84 0.99
C PRO A 26 1.83 -7.72 2.04
N VAL A 27 2.61 -6.66 1.88
CA VAL A 27 2.51 -5.44 2.70
C VAL A 27 1.23 -4.71 2.32
N ASN A 28 0.39 -4.40 3.31
CA ASN A 28 -0.82 -3.62 3.13
C ASN A 28 -0.47 -2.12 2.96
N TRP A 29 0.07 -1.78 1.80
CA TRP A 29 0.45 -0.41 1.45
C TRP A 29 -0.76 0.52 1.41
N TYR A 30 -0.52 1.76 1.83
CA TYR A 30 -1.41 2.90 1.68
C TYR A 30 -0.75 3.88 0.71
N PRO A 31 -1.51 4.54 -0.18
CA PRO A 31 -1.00 5.74 -0.84
C PRO A 31 -0.78 6.85 0.19
N TRP A 32 -0.02 7.87 -0.20
CA TRP A 32 0.15 9.04 0.65
C TRP A 32 -1.19 9.78 0.84
N GLY A 33 -1.61 9.96 2.08
CA GLY A 33 -2.87 10.64 2.40
C GLY A 33 -3.25 10.53 3.88
N GLU A 34 -4.30 11.25 4.27
CA GLU A 34 -4.74 11.35 5.66
C GLU A 34 -5.10 9.98 6.29
N GLU A 35 -5.73 9.08 5.53
CA GLU A 35 -6.12 7.73 6.02
C GLU A 35 -4.94 6.97 6.63
N ALA A 36 -3.74 7.08 6.03
CA ALA A 36 -2.54 6.39 6.51
C ALA A 36 -2.09 6.94 7.88
N PHE A 37 -2.14 8.26 8.05
CA PHE A 37 -1.72 8.95 9.27
C PHE A 37 -2.76 8.83 10.39
N GLU A 38 -4.05 8.88 10.06
CA GLU A 38 -5.14 8.63 11.01
C GLU A 38 -5.03 7.22 11.57
N LYS A 39 -4.82 6.22 10.72
CA LYS A 39 -4.61 4.84 11.15
C LYS A 39 -3.38 4.70 12.05
N ALA A 40 -2.25 5.29 11.65
CA ALA A 40 -1.02 5.28 12.45
C ALA A 40 -1.24 5.86 13.85
N ARG A 41 -1.99 6.97 13.96
CA ARG A 41 -2.35 7.61 15.23
C ARG A 41 -3.27 6.75 16.08
N LEU A 42 -4.32 6.17 15.48
CA LEU A 42 -5.29 5.32 16.17
C LEU A 42 -4.67 4.03 16.70
N GLU A 43 -3.73 3.45 15.95
CA GLU A 43 -3.06 2.20 16.33
C GLU A 43 -1.78 2.41 17.14
N ASP A 44 -1.38 3.66 17.40
CA ASP A 44 -0.11 4.02 18.03
C ASP A 44 1.10 3.33 17.37
N LYS A 45 1.18 3.44 16.04
CA LYS A 45 2.24 2.83 15.22
C LYS A 45 2.98 3.88 14.39
N PRO A 46 4.31 3.74 14.22
CA PRO A 46 5.05 4.61 13.33
C PRO A 46 4.67 4.38 11.86
N VAL A 47 4.89 5.40 11.03
CA VAL A 47 4.74 5.32 9.57
C VAL A 47 6.07 4.89 8.94
N PHE A 48 6.06 3.80 8.18
CA PHE A 48 7.15 3.44 7.28
C PHE A 48 6.89 4.07 5.90
N LEU A 49 7.66 5.09 5.55
CA LEU A 49 7.55 5.78 4.26
C LEU A 49 8.57 5.24 3.26
N SER A 50 8.07 4.73 2.13
CA SER A 50 8.88 4.30 0.98
C SER A 50 8.62 5.23 -0.20
N ILE A 51 9.66 5.80 -0.78
CA ILE A 51 9.59 6.69 -1.94
C ILE A 51 10.48 6.10 -3.04
N GLY A 52 9.92 5.99 -4.24
CA GLY A 52 10.64 5.54 -5.42
C GLY A 52 10.29 6.38 -6.64
N TYR A 53 11.08 6.21 -7.69
CA TYR A 53 10.87 6.79 -9.01
C TYR A 53 10.93 5.67 -10.05
N SER A 54 10.34 5.92 -11.23
CA SER A 54 10.43 5.02 -12.39
C SER A 54 11.26 5.64 -13.49
#